data_AF-A0A2M7N2W4-F1
#
_entry.id   AF-A0A2M7N2W4-F1
#
_cell.length_a   1.000
_cell.length_b   1.000
_cell.length_c   1.000
_cell.angle_alpha   90.00
_cell.angle_beta   90.00
_cell.angle_gamma   90.00
#
_symmetry.space_group_name_H-M   'P 1'
#
loop_
_entity.id
_entity.type
_entity.pdbx_description
1 polymer ?
#
loop_
_entity_poly.entity_id
_entity_poly.type
_entity_poly.pdbx_seq_one_letter_code
_entity_poly.pdbx_strand_id
1 'polypeptide(L)'
;MLLSTTIWFLNALDKTYIAEISYPVIYYNFPSNRTETNDLPSYFTLRVEASGYFLLKQKTGNSVYPIQINISKYLPEIYLTDTSKFLIRTSSFLGAIESQLSEQVKIIEINPESINFMFAE
;
A
#
# COMPACT_ATOMS: atom_id res chain seq x y z
N MET A 1 4.31 -23.34 -33.96
CA MET A 1 5.23 -22.67 -33.02
C MET A 1 4.51 -21.77 -32.02
N LEU A 2 3.51 -20.96 -32.44
CA LEU A 2 2.76 -20.07 -31.54
C LEU A 2 2.16 -20.75 -30.29
N LEU A 3 1.56 -21.94 -30.43
CA LEU A 3 0.96 -22.66 -29.30
C LEU A 3 1.98 -22.98 -28.18
N SER A 4 3.18 -23.41 -28.56
CA SER A 4 4.23 -23.73 -27.59
C SER A 4 4.73 -22.47 -26.89
N THR A 5 4.87 -21.35 -27.62
CA THR A 5 5.25 -20.06 -27.03
C THR A 5 4.18 -19.54 -26.07
N THR A 6 2.89 -19.66 -26.41
CA THR A 6 1.80 -19.24 -25.52
C THR A 6 1.77 -20.08 -24.25
N ILE A 7 1.86 -21.41 -24.35
CA ILE A 7 1.89 -22.30 -23.18
C ILE A 7 3.11 -22.01 -22.31
N TRP A 8 4.28 -21.83 -22.91
CA TRP A 8 5.50 -21.51 -22.19
C TRP A 8 5.39 -20.15 -21.47
N PHE A 9 4.82 -19.13 -22.14
CA PHE A 9 4.60 -17.81 -21.56
C PHE A 9 3.63 -17.85 -20.38
N LEU A 10 2.51 -18.56 -20.51
CA LEU A 10 1.55 -18.75 -19.41
C LEU A 10 2.17 -19.49 -18.22
N ASN A 11 3.00 -20.50 -18.47
CA ASN A 11 3.73 -21.22 -17.41
C ASN A 11 4.80 -20.32 -16.75
N ALA A 12 5.42 -19.41 -17.50
CA ALA A 12 6.33 -18.44 -16.92
C ALA A 12 5.61 -17.45 -15.99
N LEU A 13 4.39 -17.01 -16.35
CA LEU A 13 3.59 -16.09 -15.53
C LEU A 13 3.05 -16.71 -14.24
N ASP A 14 2.93 -18.04 -14.17
CA ASP A 14 2.46 -18.73 -12.96
C ASP A 14 3.49 -18.72 -11.82
N LYS A 15 4.76 -18.48 -12.16
CA LYS A 15 5.85 -18.42 -11.18
C LYS A 15 5.76 -17.17 -10.31
N THR A 16 6.28 -17.27 -9.10
CA THR A 16 6.44 -16.13 -8.20
C THR A 16 7.73 -15.36 -8.50
N TYR A 17 7.63 -14.04 -8.39
CA TYR A 17 8.72 -13.12 -8.61
C TYR A 17 8.72 -12.05 -7.53
N ILE A 18 9.92 -11.56 -7.22
CA ILE A 18 10.10 -10.40 -6.35
C ILE A 18 10.15 -9.16 -7.24
N ALA A 19 9.29 -8.20 -6.96
CA ALA A 19 9.25 -6.94 -7.67
C ALA A 19 8.90 -5.78 -6.74
N GLU A 20 9.37 -4.59 -7.10
CA GLU A 20 8.95 -3.35 -6.47
C GLU A 20 7.77 -2.76 -7.24
N ILE A 21 6.69 -2.47 -6.53
CA ILE A 21 5.50 -1.85 -7.08
C ILE A 21 5.23 -0.53 -6.33
N SER A 22 4.90 0.51 -7.09
CA SER A 22 4.38 1.74 -6.50
C SER A 22 2.85 1.64 -6.44
N TYR A 23 2.31 1.89 -5.25
CA TYR A 23 0.88 1.70 -4.99
C TYR A 23 0.29 2.99 -4.39
N PRO A 24 -0.79 3.55 -4.97
CA PRO A 24 -1.40 4.76 -4.46
C PRO A 24 -2.10 4.51 -3.12
N VAL A 25 -2.02 5.47 -2.22
CA VAL A 25 -2.57 5.39 -0.86
C VAL A 25 -3.48 6.59 -0.62
N ILE A 26 -4.65 6.31 -0.07
CA ILE A 26 -5.63 7.32 0.34
C ILE A 26 -5.90 7.16 1.83
N TYR A 27 -5.65 8.24 2.56
CA TYR A 27 -5.94 8.35 3.98
C TYR A 27 -7.33 8.96 4.17
N TYR A 28 -8.14 8.36 5.03
CA TYR A 28 -9.51 8.82 5.28
C TYR A 28 -9.90 8.66 6.75
N ASN A 29 -10.99 9.32 7.16
CA ASN A 29 -11.44 9.41 8.55
C ASN A 29 -10.34 9.93 9.49
N PHE A 30 -9.94 11.18 9.30
CA PHE A 30 -9.05 11.84 10.24
C PHE A 30 -9.81 12.17 11.54
N PRO A 31 -9.22 11.92 12.72
CA PRO A 31 -9.86 11.98 14.04
C PRO A 31 -10.14 13.41 14.55
N SER A 32 -10.31 14.39 13.69
CA SER A 32 -10.88 15.70 13.98
C SER A 32 -11.02 16.41 12.65
N ASN A 33 -11.89 17.42 12.55
CA ASN A 33 -12.09 18.20 11.33
C ASN A 33 -10.86 19.07 10.95
N ARG A 34 -9.67 18.65 11.37
CA ARG A 34 -8.38 19.29 11.16
C ARG A 34 -7.86 18.81 9.82
N THR A 35 -7.64 19.77 8.92
CA THR A 35 -6.94 19.52 7.68
C THR A 35 -5.49 19.18 8.02
N GLU A 36 -4.97 18.07 7.50
CA GLU A 36 -3.54 17.80 7.60
C GLU A 36 -2.75 18.95 7.01
N THR A 37 -1.71 19.38 7.72
CA THR A 37 -0.85 20.48 7.28
C THR A 37 0.42 19.98 6.60
N ASN A 38 0.64 18.67 6.56
CA ASN A 38 1.84 18.06 6.00
C ASN A 38 1.52 17.25 4.74
N ASP A 39 2.48 17.22 3.81
CA ASP A 39 2.39 16.40 2.60
C ASP A 39 2.60 14.93 2.96
N LEU A 40 1.50 14.19 3.12
CA LEU A 40 1.57 12.74 3.27
C LEU A 40 1.99 12.06 1.96
N PRO A 41 2.77 10.98 2.03
CA PRO A 41 3.10 10.19 0.85
C PRO A 41 1.83 9.58 0.24
N SER A 42 1.48 10.03 -0.96
CA SER A 42 0.34 9.51 -1.73
C SER A 42 0.63 8.16 -2.40
N TYR A 43 1.88 7.69 -2.35
CA TYR A 43 2.33 6.42 -2.92
C TYR A 43 3.26 5.70 -1.93
N PHE A 44 3.05 4.40 -1.78
CA PHE A 44 4.02 3.51 -1.13
C PHE A 44 4.77 2.70 -2.16
N THR A 45 6.06 2.52 -1.92
CA THR A 45 6.85 1.53 -2.67
C THR A 45 6.82 0.24 -1.88
N LEU A 46 6.15 -0.76 -2.43
CA LEU A 46 6.01 -2.08 -1.83
C LEU A 46 6.94 -3.03 -2.57
N ARG A 47 7.84 -3.69 -1.84
CA ARG A 47 8.55 -4.85 -2.36
C ARG A 47 7.68 -6.06 -2.09
N VAL A 48 7.19 -6.69 -3.15
CA VAL A 48 6.26 -7.80 -3.05
C VAL A 48 6.80 -9.05 -3.73
N GLU A 49 6.46 -10.20 -3.17
CA GLU A 49 6.58 -11.50 -3.82
C GLU A 49 5.19 -11.89 -4.34
N ALA A 50 5.04 -11.94 -5.66
CA ALA A 50 3.75 -12.18 -6.31
C ALA A 50 3.90 -13.00 -7.60
N SER A 51 2.81 -13.59 -8.06
CA SER A 51 2.78 -14.29 -9.36
C SER A 51 3.06 -13.32 -10.52
N GLY A 52 3.70 -13.82 -11.58
CA GLY A 52 3.92 -13.06 -12.81
C GLY A 52 2.62 -12.52 -13.41
N TYR A 53 1.50 -13.26 -13.29
CA TYR A 53 0.17 -12.78 -13.67
C TYR A 53 -0.26 -11.53 -12.89
N PHE A 54 -0.07 -11.50 -11.57
CA PHE A 54 -0.39 -10.32 -10.75
C PHE A 54 0.45 -9.11 -11.19
N LEU A 55 1.76 -9.31 -11.35
CA LEU A 55 2.67 -8.24 -11.76
C LEU A 55 2.36 -7.73 -13.18
N LEU A 56 1.99 -8.62 -14.10
CA LEU A 56 1.57 -8.25 -15.45
C LEU A 56 0.25 -7.46 -15.43
N LYS A 57 -0.73 -7.92 -14.65
CA LYS A 57 -2.01 -7.22 -14.47
C LYS A 57 -1.77 -5.82 -13.90
N GLN A 58 -0.86 -5.69 -12.95
CA GLN A 58 -0.51 -4.40 -12.36
C GLN A 58 0.16 -3.45 -13.37
N LYS A 59 0.99 -3.97 -14.28
CA LYS A 59 1.62 -3.16 -15.34
C LYS A 59 0.68 -2.80 -16.50
N THR A 60 -0.33 -3.62 -16.75
CA THR A 60 -1.23 -3.49 -17.92
C THR A 60 -2.58 -2.86 -17.55
N GLY A 61 -2.93 -2.82 -16.25
CA GLY A 61 -4.19 -2.27 -15.77
C GLY A 61 -4.17 -0.75 -15.69
N ASN A 62 -5.19 -0.10 -16.23
CA ASN A 62 -5.35 1.36 -16.20
C ASN A 62 -5.76 1.93 -14.82
N SER A 63 -6.13 1.10 -13.84
CA SER A 63 -6.58 1.59 -12.53
C SER A 63 -6.14 0.63 -11.43
N VAL A 64 -5.09 1.02 -10.71
CA VAL A 64 -4.70 0.41 -9.45
C VAL A 64 -5.65 0.93 -8.38
N TYR A 65 -6.40 0.05 -7.71
CA TYR A 65 -7.32 0.48 -6.65
C TYR A 65 -6.50 0.96 -5.46
N PRO A 66 -6.60 2.23 -5.01
CA PRO A 66 -5.75 2.76 -3.96
C PRO A 66 -5.95 2.04 -2.63
N ILE A 67 -4.86 1.85 -1.87
CA ILE A 67 -4.92 1.35 -0.49
C ILE A 67 -5.64 2.41 0.34
N GLN A 68 -6.74 2.02 0.98
CA GLN A 68 -7.49 2.89 1.87
C GLN A 68 -7.01 2.66 3.30
N ILE A 69 -6.50 3.72 3.95
CA ILE A 69 -6.04 3.68 5.34
C ILE A 69 -6.95 4.53 6.21
N ASN A 70 -7.63 3.89 7.16
CA ASN A 70 -8.47 4.57 8.14
C ASN A 70 -7.61 5.10 9.30
N ILE A 71 -7.39 6.40 9.35
CA ILE A 71 -6.50 7.03 10.34
C ILE A 71 -7.09 7.00 11.76
N SER A 72 -8.41 7.09 11.92
CA SER A 72 -9.06 7.02 13.23
C SER A 72 -8.77 5.73 14.01
N LYS A 73 -8.46 4.63 13.31
CA LYS A 73 -8.04 3.37 13.95
C LYS A 73 -6.66 3.44 14.62
N TYR A 74 -5.79 4.32 14.11
CA TYR A 74 -4.39 4.41 14.52
C TYR A 74 -4.10 5.65 15.38
N LEU A 75 -4.88 6.72 15.21
CA LEU A 75 -4.89 7.91 16.07
C LEU A 75 -6.29 8.09 16.66
N PRO A 76 -6.55 7.56 17.87
CA PRO A 76 -7.76 7.91 18.60
C PRO A 76 -7.73 9.39 19.01
N GLU A 77 -8.89 10.06 18.99
CA GLU A 77 -9.08 11.48 19.38
C GLU A 77 -8.40 11.86 20.70
N ILE A 78 -8.36 10.94 21.66
CA ILE A 78 -7.79 11.13 23.00
C ILE A 78 -6.30 11.50 22.93
N TYR A 79 -5.58 11.03 21.91
CA TYR A 79 -4.15 11.30 21.73
C TYR A 79 -3.86 12.67 21.10
N LEU A 80 -4.86 13.36 20.54
CA LEU A 80 -4.70 14.64 19.83
C LEU A 80 -4.69 15.86 20.78
N THR A 81 -4.82 15.64 22.09
CA THR A 81 -5.03 16.70 23.08
C THR A 81 -3.72 17.41 23.47
N ASP A 82 -2.57 16.72 23.42
CA ASP A 82 -1.28 17.23 23.92
C ASP A 82 -0.16 17.33 22.85
N THR A 83 -0.30 16.67 21.70
CA THR A 83 0.74 16.64 20.66
C THR A 83 0.17 16.83 19.27
N SER A 84 0.76 17.74 18.49
CA SER A 84 0.39 18.01 17.09
C SER A 84 1.16 17.17 16.07
N LYS A 85 2.09 16.31 16.51
CA LYS A 85 2.94 15.45 15.67
C LYS A 85 2.84 14.00 16.09
N PHE A 86 2.59 13.10 15.15
CA PHE A 86 2.50 11.66 15.38
C PHE A 86 3.29 10.90 14.35
N LEU A 87 4.13 9.97 14.81
CA LEU A 87 4.88 9.08 13.95
C LEU A 87 4.23 7.70 13.99
N ILE A 88 3.69 7.26 12.85
CA ILE A 88 3.11 5.92 12.70
C ILE A 88 4.00 5.10 11.78
N ARG A 89 4.32 3.87 12.17
CA ARG A 89 5.07 2.94 11.32
C ARG A 89 4.16 2.37 10.24
N THR A 90 4.65 2.29 9.01
CA THR A 90 3.87 1.71 7.91
C THR A 90 3.60 0.22 8.08
N SER A 91 4.45 -0.48 8.85
CA SER A 91 4.21 -1.86 9.27
C SER A 91 2.91 -2.04 10.07
N SER A 92 2.41 -1.00 10.76
CA SER A 92 1.09 -1.04 11.42
C SER A 92 -0.08 -1.12 10.42
N PHE A 93 0.14 -0.68 9.19
CA PHE A 93 -0.83 -0.80 8.10
C PHE A 93 -0.70 -2.13 7.34
N LEU A 94 0.36 -2.91 7.57
CA LEU A 94 0.68 -4.12 6.79
C LEU A 94 -0.51 -5.08 6.71
N GLY A 95 -1.17 -5.41 7.83
CA GLY A 95 -2.35 -6.29 7.79
C GLY A 95 -3.55 -5.67 7.04
N ALA A 96 -3.70 -4.35 7.07
CA ALA A 96 -4.75 -3.67 6.30
C ALA A 96 -4.42 -3.61 4.80
N ILE A 97 -3.12 -3.54 4.45
CA ILE A 97 -2.64 -3.59 3.07
C ILE A 97 -2.77 -5.02 2.55
N GLU A 98 -2.28 -6.02 3.28
CA GLU A 98 -2.40 -7.44 2.91
C GLU A 98 -3.84 -7.90 2.72
N SER A 99 -4.79 -7.41 3.53
CA SER A 99 -6.21 -7.74 3.35
C SER A 99 -6.88 -7.05 2.16
N GLN A 100 -6.32 -5.92 1.69
CA GLN A 100 -6.78 -5.24 0.47
C GLN A 100 -6.07 -5.75 -0.79
N LEU A 101 -4.88 -6.32 -0.64
CA LEU A 101 -4.16 -7.01 -1.70
C LEU A 101 -4.71 -8.43 -1.87
N SER A 102 -4.44 -9.04 -3.02
CA SER A 102 -4.84 -10.43 -3.26
C SER A 102 -4.01 -11.38 -2.39
N GLU A 103 -4.61 -12.49 -1.91
CA GLU A 103 -3.93 -13.52 -1.09
C GLU A 103 -2.65 -14.10 -1.73
N GLN A 104 -2.50 -13.93 -3.03
CA GLN A 104 -1.34 -14.38 -3.82
C GLN A 104 -0.16 -13.38 -3.79
N VAL A 105 -0.25 -12.31 -3.01
CA VAL A 105 0.77 -11.27 -2.89
C VAL A 105 1.27 -11.23 -1.47
N LYS A 106 2.57 -11.45 -1.30
CA LYS A 106 3.25 -11.34 -0.01
C LYS A 106 4.08 -10.06 0.01
N ILE A 107 3.86 -9.23 1.02
CA ILE A 107 4.64 -8.01 1.19
C ILE A 107 5.94 -8.37 1.90
N ILE A 108 7.07 -8.07 1.25
CA ILE A 108 8.41 -8.24 1.82
C ILE A 108 8.80 -6.97 2.58
N GLU A 109 8.54 -5.82 1.98
CA GLU A 109 9.01 -4.53 2.48
C GLU A 109 8.07 -3.39 2.06
N ILE A 110 7.98 -2.36 2.90
CA ILE A 110 7.14 -1.18 2.68
C ILE A 110 7.99 0.05 2.91
N ASN A 111 8.04 0.94 1.91
CA ASN A 111 8.71 2.22 1.99
C ASN A 111 7.70 3.36 1.74
N PRO A 112 7.64 4.40 2.59
CA PRO A 112 8.51 4.69 3.74
C PRO A 112 8.27 3.78 4.94
N GLU A 113 9.27 3.61 5.83
CA GLU A 113 9.12 2.79 7.07
C GLU A 113 8.19 3.44 8.11
N SER A 114 8.05 4.77 8.07
CA SER A 114 7.19 5.52 8.95
C SER A 114 6.71 6.80 8.30
N ILE A 115 5.57 7.30 8.79
CA ILE A 115 4.90 8.48 8.29
C ILE A 115 4.69 9.42 9.47
N ASN A 116 5.05 10.68 9.26
CA ASN A 116 4.86 11.74 10.24
C ASN A 116 3.58 12.52 9.91
N PHE A 117 2.60 12.37 10.77
CA PHE A 117 1.32 13.07 10.73
C PHE A 117 1.46 14.36 11.53
N MET A 118 1.15 15.50 10.90
CA MET A 118 1.12 16.80 11.56
C MET A 118 -0.25 17.43 11.38
N PHE A 119 -0.84 17.86 12.48
CA PHE A 119 -2.15 18.50 12.50
C PHE A 119 -2.01 19.98 12.81
N ALA A 120 -2.77 20.83 12.11
CA ALA A 120 -2.93 22.24 12.49
C ALA A 120 -3.51 22.34 13.90
N GLU A 121 -3.07 23.34 14.69
CA GLU A 121 -3.66 23.73 15.98
C GLU A 121 -5.08 24.32 15.88
#